data_AF-A0A450TMN5-F1
#
_entry.id   AF-A0A450TMN5-F1
#
_cell.length_a   1.000
_cell.length_b   1.000
_cell.length_c   1.000
_cell.angle_alpha   90.00
_cell.angle_beta   90.00
_cell.angle_gamma   90.00
#
_symmetry.space_group_name_H-M   'P 1'
#
loop_
_entity.id
_entity.type
_entity.pdbx_description
1 polymer ?
#
loop_
_entity_poly.entity_id
_entity_poly.type
_entity_poly.pdbx_seq_one_letter_code
_entity_poly.pdbx_strand_id
1 'polypeptide(L)' 'MIATATEYEKTQEELRSLEERLDRLQQSNPIGSKGFTKAGIRKMIARLHEELAVFEGSEEARKSVL' A
#
# COMPACT_ATOMS: atom_id res chain seq x y z
N MET A 1 -7.73 -8.48 0.86
CA MET A 1 -7.32 -8.98 2.18
C MET A 1 -6.27 -10.03 1.94
N ILE A 2 -5.09 -9.86 2.54
CA ILE A 2 -3.94 -10.75 2.38
C ILE A 2 -4.13 -11.97 3.26
N ALA A 3 -4.03 -13.18 2.68
CA ALA A 3 -4.19 -14.44 3.41
C ALA A 3 -2.92 -15.30 3.40
N THR A 4 -2.00 -15.03 2.48
CA THR A 4 -0.79 -15.83 2.26
C THR A 4 0.47 -14.98 2.16
N ALA A 5 1.63 -15.59 2.41
CA ALA A 5 2.93 -14.93 2.24
C ALA A 5 3.16 -14.44 0.79
N THR A 6 2.71 -15.19 -0.21
CA THR A 6 2.81 -14.75 -1.62
C THR A 6 1.95 -13.53 -1.93
N GLU A 7 0.75 -13.44 -1.35
CA GLU A 7 -0.09 -12.24 -1.48
C GLU A 7 0.51 -11.05 -0.73
N TYR A 8 1.16 -11.30 0.42
CA TYR A 8 1.88 -10.30 1.17
C TYR A 8 3.02 -9.69 0.33
N GLU A 9 3.87 -10.53 -0.26
CA GLU A 9 4.96 -10.11 -1.15
C GLU A 9 4.44 -9.29 -2.34
N LYS A 10 3.42 -9.79 -3.05
CA LYS A 10 2.79 -9.06 -4.16
C LYS A 10 2.22 -7.72 -3.73
N THR A 11 1.63 -7.65 -2.54
CA THR A 11 1.07 -6.41 -2.01
C THR A 11 2.18 -5.39 -1.70
N GLN A 12 3.34 -5.83 -1.19
CA GLN A 12 4.50 -4.97 -1.00
C GLN A 12 5.06 -4.44 -2.32
N GLU A 13 5.10 -5.26 -3.37
CA GLU A 13 5.51 -4.84 -4.71
C GLU A 13 4.54 -3.80 -5.30
N GLU A 14 3.24 -4.04 -5.17
CA GLU A 14 2.20 -3.11 -5.62
C GLU A 14 2.30 -1.76 -4.89
N LEU A 15 2.48 -1.80 -3.56
CA LEU A 15 2.67 -0.61 -2.74
C LEU A 15 3.85 0.23 -3.24
N ARG A 16 5.01 -0.40 -3.46
CA ARG A 16 6.21 0.27 -3.97
C ARG A 16 5.96 0.94 -5.33
N SER A 17 5.30 0.22 -6.23
CA SER A 17 4.95 0.75 -7.57
C SER A 17 4.01 1.97 -7.49
N LEU A 18 3.05 1.95 -6.56
CA LEU A 18 2.14 3.07 -6.33
C LEU A 18 2.85 4.29 -5.73
N GLU A 19 3.76 4.08 -4.78
CA GLU A 19 4.57 5.15 -4.18
C GLU A 19 5.46 5.84 -5.22
N GLU A 20 6.17 5.07 -6.04
CA GLU A 20 6.97 5.62 -7.13
C GLU A 20 6.10 6.40 -8.14
N ARG A 21 4.92 5.87 -8.47
CA ARG A 21 3.98 6.56 -9.36
C ARG A 21 3.48 7.86 -8.75
N LEU A 22 3.23 7.89 -7.44
CA LEU A 22 2.83 9.10 -6.73
C LEU A 22 3.96 10.14 -6.76
N ASP A 23 5.20 9.73 -6.49
CA ASP A 23 6.38 10.61 -6.52
C ASP A 23 6.55 11.25 -7.91
N ARG A 24 6.52 10.45 -8.99
CA ARG A 24 6.54 10.96 -10.38
C ARG A 24 5.41 11.94 -10.67
N LEU A 25 4.20 11.68 -10.16
CA LEU A 25 3.06 12.59 -10.31
C LEU A 25 3.21 13.88 -9.50
N GLN A 26 3.86 13.84 -8.34
CA GLN A 26 4.14 15.02 -7.53
C GLN A 26 5.20 15.90 -8.17
N GLN A 27 6.24 15.31 -8.76
CA GLN A 27 7.29 16.05 -9.49
C GLN A 27 6.76 16.70 -10.77
N SER A 28 5.95 15.99 -11.56
CA SER A 28 5.41 16.48 -12.85
C SER A 28 4.30 17.52 -12.70
N ASN A 29 3.66 17.58 -11.53
CA ASN A 29 2.53 18.46 -11.28
C ASN A 29 2.71 19.17 -9.92
N PRO A 30 3.32 20.35 -9.88
CA PRO A 30 3.47 21.09 -8.63
C PRO A 30 2.11 21.44 -7.99
N ILE A 31 2.17 21.80 -6.71
CA ILE A 31 1.03 22.03 -5.81
C ILE A 31 -0.02 22.93 -6.49
N GLY A 32 -1.26 22.46 -6.58
CA GLY A 32 -2.37 23.20 -7.17
C GLY A 32 -3.04 22.52 -8.38
N SER A 33 -2.39 21.54 -9.01
CA SER A 33 -3.08 20.74 -10.03
C SER A 33 -4.06 19.75 -9.37
N LYS A 34 -5.36 20.04 -9.49
CA LYS A 34 -6.43 19.14 -9.07
C LYS A 34 -6.50 17.98 -10.06
N GLY A 35 -6.29 16.75 -9.60
CA GLY A 35 -6.35 15.57 -10.44
C GLY A 35 -6.77 14.33 -9.67
N PHE A 36 -7.67 13.56 -10.28
CA PHE A 36 -8.21 12.28 -9.80
C PHE A 36 -7.10 11.24 -9.51
N THR A 37 -5.90 11.42 -10.10
CA THR A 37 -4.79 10.47 -10.05
C THR A 37 -4.03 10.47 -8.71
N LYS A 38 -3.66 11.64 -8.15
CA LYS A 38 -2.89 11.70 -6.88
C LYS A 38 -3.72 11.24 -5.69
N ALA A 39 -4.95 11.72 -5.60
CA ALA A 39 -5.86 11.36 -4.50
C ALA A 39 -6.24 9.87 -4.56
N GLY A 40 -6.49 9.33 -5.77
CA GLY A 40 -6.75 7.91 -5.95
C GLY A 40 -5.57 7.04 -5.53
N ILE A 41 -4.35 7.38 -5.95
CA ILE A 41 -3.14 6.64 -5.59
C ILE A 41 -2.90 6.66 -4.07
N ARG A 42 -3.04 7.82 -3.42
CA ARG A 42 -2.94 7.90 -1.94
C ARG A 42 -3.96 7.02 -1.22
N LYS A 43 -5.20 6.94 -1.72
CA LYS A 43 -6.23 6.05 -1.16
C LYS A 43 -5.88 4.58 -1.34
N MET A 44 -5.32 4.20 -2.50
CA MET A 44 -4.86 2.84 -2.75
C MET A 44 -3.69 2.48 -1.82
N ILE A 45 -2.68 3.34 -1.71
CA ILE A 45 -1.56 3.16 -0.76
C ILE A 45 -2.07 2.96 0.67
N ALA A 46 -2.98 3.80 1.14
CA ALA A 46 -3.54 3.69 2.49
C ALA A 46 -4.24 2.34 2.72
N ARG A 47 -5.02 1.87 1.74
CA ARG A 47 -5.66 0.55 1.80
C ARG A 47 -4.63 -0.58 1.87
N LEU A 48 -3.56 -0.54 1.06
CA LEU A 48 -2.55 -1.60 1.07
C LEU A 48 -1.79 -1.65 2.40
N HIS A 49 -1.47 -0.50 3.01
CA HIS A 49 -0.92 -0.46 4.36
C HIS A 49 -1.84 -1.10 5.40
N GLU A 50 -3.14 -0.83 5.32
CA GLU A 50 -4.12 -1.46 6.22
C GLU A 50 -4.16 -2.99 6.03
N GLU A 51 -4.18 -3.47 4.79
CA GLU A 51 -4.17 -4.91 4.51
C GLU A 51 -2.88 -5.60 5.00
N LEU A 52 -1.72 -4.96 4.84
CA LEU A 52 -0.43 -5.45 5.35
C LEU A 52 -0.43 -5.53 6.88
N ALA A 53 -0.87 -4.46 7.56
CA ALA A 53 -0.91 -4.41 9.02
C ALA A 53 -1.84 -5.48 9.62
N VAL A 54 -2.99 -5.74 8.98
CA VAL A 54 -3.91 -6.81 9.40
C VAL A 54 -3.25 -8.18 9.28
N PHE A 55 -2.55 -8.45 8.18
CA PHE A 55 -1.85 -9.72 7.98
C PHE A 55 -0.73 -9.91 9.01
N GLU A 56 0.13 -8.89 9.20
CA GLU A 56 1.23 -8.93 10.17
C GLU A 56 0.73 -9.16 11.60
N GLY A 57 -0.33 -8.46 12.01
CA GLY A 57 -0.96 -8.68 13.32
C GLY A 57 -1.52 -10.09 13.47
N SER A 58 -2.07 -10.67 12.40
CA SER A 58 -2.58 -12.05 12.39
C SER A 58 -1.45 -13.09 12.47
N GLU A 59 -0.31 -12.85 11.81
CA GLU A 59 0.88 -13.71 11.91
C GLU A 59 1.47 -13.68 13.33
N GLU A 60 1.55 -12.51 13.94
CA GLU A 60 2.06 -12.36 15.31
C GLU A 60 1.15 -13.07 16.32
N ALA A 61 -0.17 -12.96 16.16
CA ALA A 61 -1.14 -13.70 16.96
C ALA A 61 -0.98 -15.22 16.81
N ARG A 62 -0.67 -15.73 15.60
CA ARG A 62 -0.42 -17.16 15.40
C ARG A 62 0.86 -17.64 16.07
N LYS A 63 1.93 -16.85 16.03
CA LYS A 63 3.22 -17.20 16.65
C LYS A 63 3.16 -17.20 18.17
N SER A 64 2.39 -16.29 18.77
CA SER A 64 2.27 -16.16 20.23
C SER A 64 1.42 -17.25 20.91
N VAL A 65 0.68 -18.05 20.15
CA VAL A 65 -0.14 -19.17 20.65
C VAL A 65 0.59 -20.51 20.60
N LEU A 66 1.75 -20.58 19.93
CA LEU A 66 2.63 -21.75 19.83
C LEU A 66 3.76 -21.69 20.88
#